data_AF-A0A359D3Y0-F1
#
_entry.id   AF-A0A359D3Y0-F1
#
_cell.length_a   1.000
_cell.length_b   1.000
_cell.length_c   1.000
_cell.angle_alpha   90.00
_cell.angle_beta   90.00
_cell.angle_gamma   90.00
#
_symmetry.space_group_name_H-M   'P 1'
#
loop_
_entity.id
_entity.type
_entity.pdbx_description
1 polymer ?
#
loop_
_entity_poly.entity_id
_entity_poly.type
_entity_poly.pdbx_seq_one_letter_code
_entity_poly.pdbx_strand_id
1 'polypeptide(L)'
;MKNILFKVCNLSFPAITLRNAIERPEALDEGTIILTGFDTETVMSSVRLVIEEHKRGVYDSIPFEYNISNTSWRVLKLIIGTCRLSNKWNGIISFDK
;
A
#
# COMPACT_ATOMS: atom_id res chain seq x y z
N MET A 1 -3.56 -4.99 9.65
CA MET A 1 -2.34 -4.79 8.84
C MET A 1 -2.54 -3.76 7.75
N LYS A 2 -3.47 -3.96 6.80
CA LYS A 2 -3.83 -2.98 5.76
C LYS A 2 -4.02 -1.54 6.25
N ASN A 3 -4.53 -1.35 7.48
CA ASN A 3 -4.80 -0.02 8.04
C ASN A 3 -3.57 0.75 8.53
N ILE A 4 -2.43 0.10 8.82
CA ILE A 4 -1.23 0.79 9.31
C ILE A 4 -0.43 1.35 8.14
N LEU A 5 -0.14 0.54 7.12
CA LEU A 5 0.57 1.01 5.91
C LEU A 5 -0.16 2.18 5.24
N PHE A 6 -1.48 2.05 5.08
CA PHE A 6 -2.31 3.10 4.49
C PHE A 6 -2.35 4.38 5.33
N LYS A 7 -2.32 4.25 6.66
CA LYS A 7 -2.36 5.38 7.60
C LYS A 7 -1.01 6.08 7.73
N VAL A 8 0.11 5.33 7.61
CA VAL A 8 1.47 5.86 7.49
C VAL A 8 1.60 6.72 6.24
N CYS A 9 1.11 6.22 5.10
CA CYS A 9 1.16 6.97 3.84
C CYS A 9 0.29 8.24 3.89
N ASN A 10 -0.96 8.14 4.36
CA ASN A 10 -1.87 9.30 4.33
C ASN A 10 -1.65 10.33 5.44
N LEU A 11 -0.97 10.00 6.54
CA LEU A 11 -0.68 10.92 7.63
C LEU A 11 0.77 11.44 7.60
N SER A 12 1.52 11.13 6.55
CA SER A 12 2.89 11.62 6.30
C SER A 12 3.82 11.55 7.51
N PHE A 13 3.79 10.43 8.25
CA PHE A 13 4.75 10.19 9.32
C PHE A 13 5.64 9.00 8.95
N PRO A 14 6.96 9.11 9.14
CA PRO A 14 7.88 8.03 8.83
C PRO A 14 7.69 6.88 9.82
N ALA A 15 7.79 5.63 9.33
CA ALA A 15 7.50 4.45 10.13
C ALA A 15 8.47 3.29 9.86
N ILE A 16 8.68 2.48 10.89
CA ILE A 16 9.36 1.18 10.78
C ILE A 16 8.36 0.04 11.02
N THR A 17 8.62 -1.11 10.41
CA THR A 17 7.82 -2.32 10.60
C THR A 17 8.68 -3.49 11.09
N LEU A 18 8.32 -3.99 12.28
CA LEU A 18 8.92 -5.16 12.93
C LEU A 18 8.37 -6.46 12.32
N ARG A 19 8.75 -6.74 11.06
CA ARG A 19 8.33 -7.95 10.32
C ARG A 19 9.41 -8.39 9.35
N ASN A 20 9.35 -9.67 8.97
CA ASN A 20 10.24 -10.23 7.95
C ASN A 20 9.63 -10.21 6.53
N ALA A 21 8.36 -9.84 6.41
CA ALA A 21 7.66 -9.79 5.13
C ALA A 21 6.59 -8.70 5.12
N ILE A 22 6.29 -8.20 3.93
CA ILE A 22 5.30 -7.16 3.65
C ILE A 22 4.34 -7.65 2.56
N GLU A 23 3.04 -7.41 2.73
CA GLU A 23 2.03 -7.78 1.73
C GLU A 23 1.99 -6.85 0.50
N ARG A 24 2.68 -5.71 0.59
CA ARG A 24 2.58 -4.55 -0.29
C ARG A 24 3.97 -3.95 -0.52
N PRO A 25 4.74 -4.50 -1.48
CA PRO A 25 6.12 -4.07 -1.72
C PRO A 25 6.21 -2.61 -2.19
N GLU A 26 5.14 -2.05 -2.75
CA GLU A 26 5.12 -0.68 -3.27
C GLU A 26 5.46 0.39 -2.21
N ALA A 27 5.15 0.13 -0.94
CA ALA A 27 5.50 1.04 0.16
C ALA A 27 7.01 1.03 0.48
N LEU A 28 7.67 -0.10 0.24
CA LEU A 28 9.12 -0.25 0.38
C LEU A 28 9.85 0.45 -0.78
N ASP A 29 9.34 0.27 -2.00
CA ASP A 29 9.91 0.84 -3.22
C ASP A 29 9.93 2.39 -3.18
N GLU A 30 8.89 2.98 -2.61
CA GLU A 30 8.75 4.44 -2.44
C GLU A 30 9.49 4.98 -1.20
N GLY A 31 10.14 4.12 -0.41
CA GLY A 31 10.91 4.50 0.77
C GLY A 31 10.08 4.96 1.97
N THR A 32 8.75 4.82 1.91
CA THR A 32 7.83 5.27 2.98
C THR A 32 7.93 4.41 4.25
N ILE A 33 8.43 3.19 4.14
CA ILE A 33 8.53 2.28 5.29
C ILE A 33 9.81 1.48 5.27
N ILE A 34 10.40 1.27 6.46
CA ILE A 34 11.56 0.40 6.62
C ILE A 34 11.12 -0.94 7.20
N LEU A 35 11.47 -2.04 6.53
CA LEU A 35 11.26 -3.41 7.01
C LEU A 35 12.48 -3.85 7.81
N THR A 36 12.33 -4.05 9.12
CA THR A 36 13.48 -4.26 10.02
C THR A 36 13.64 -5.69 10.51
N GLY A 37 12.62 -6.55 10.33
CA GLY A 37 12.57 -7.83 11.02
C GLY A 37 12.58 -7.67 12.54
N PHE A 38 13.33 -8.54 13.21
CA PHE A 38 13.45 -8.59 14.67
C PHE A 38 14.88 -8.38 15.18
N ASP A 39 15.82 -8.03 14.30
CA ASP A 39 17.19 -7.75 14.71
C ASP A 39 17.28 -6.40 15.44
N THR A 40 17.86 -6.40 16.63
CA THR A 40 17.84 -5.22 17.51
C THR A 40 18.69 -4.09 16.96
N GLU A 41 19.84 -4.39 16.36
CA GLU A 41 20.72 -3.37 15.78
C GLU A 41 20.08 -2.69 14.57
N THR A 42 19.44 -3.48 13.71
CA THR A 42 18.68 -3.02 12.54
C THR A 42 17.51 -2.14 12.97
N VAL A 43 16.73 -2.56 13.98
CA VAL A 43 15.62 -1.77 14.52
C VAL A 43 16.12 -0.43 15.04
N MET A 44 17.16 -0.42 15.89
CA MET A 44 17.68 0.82 16.47
C MET A 44 18.25 1.76 15.41
N SER A 45 18.91 1.22 14.39
CA SER A 45 19.44 2.03 13.27
C SER A 45 18.32 2.63 12.41
N SER A 46 17.27 1.85 12.16
CA SER A 46 16.11 2.31 11.39
C SER A 46 15.32 3.39 12.12
N VAL A 47 15.14 3.27 13.45
CA VAL A 47 14.52 4.32 14.27
C VAL A 47 15.31 5.63 14.18
N ARG A 48 16.64 5.57 14.30
CA ARG A 48 17.49 6.77 14.17
C ARG A 48 17.37 7.43 12.80
N LEU A 49 17.35 6.64 11.74
CA LEU A 49 17.20 7.12 10.37
C LEU A 49 15.87 7.85 10.16
N VAL A 50 14.76 7.21 10.55
CA VAL A 50 13.40 7.76 10.44
C VAL A 50 13.23 9.07 11.20
N ILE A 51 13.82 9.19 12.40
CA ILE A 51 13.80 10.44 13.17
C ILE A 51 14.57 11.56 12.44
N GLU A 52 15.70 11.23 11.84
CA GLU A 52 16.51 12.20 11.08
C GLU A 52 15.82 12.64 9.78
N GLU A 53 15.19 11.70 9.06
CA GLU A 53 14.37 12.01 7.87
C GLU A 53 13.20 12.95 8.21
N HIS A 54 12.52 12.69 9.32
CA HIS A 54 11.44 13.55 9.79
C HIS A 54 11.92 14.99 10.04
N LYS A 55 13.07 15.14 10.73
CA LYS A 55 13.65 16.47 11.02
C LYS A 55 14.04 17.23 9.77
N ARG A 56 14.45 16.53 8.71
CA ARG A 56 14.81 17.13 7.42
C ARG A 56 13.60 17.48 6.55
N GLY A 57 12.40 17.01 6.92
CA GLY A 57 11.17 17.24 6.16
C GLY A 57 11.16 16.55 4.79
N VAL A 58 11.89 15.45 4.64
CA VAL A 58 12.07 14.74 3.33
C VAL A 58 10.96 13.70 3.10
N TYR A 59 9.94 13.66 3.96
CA TYR A 59 8.92 12.62 3.94
C TYR A 59 7.63 13.12 3.27
N ASP A 60 7.57 13.03 1.94
CA ASP A 60 6.43 13.50 1.13
C ASP A 60 5.97 12.51 0.05
N SER A 61 6.56 11.30 -0.03
CA SER A 61 6.10 10.31 -1.01
C SER A 61 4.94 9.49 -0.44
N ILE A 62 3.86 9.39 -1.20
CA ILE A 62 2.79 8.41 -1.02
C ILE A 62 2.87 7.49 -2.23
N PRO A 63 2.88 6.14 -2.05
CA PRO A 63 2.93 5.25 -3.18
C PRO A 63 1.80 5.53 -4.15
N PHE A 64 2.13 5.59 -5.43
CA PHE A 64 1.21 5.98 -6.48
C PHE A 64 -0.08 5.13 -6.47
N GLU A 65 0.02 3.84 -6.11
CA GLU A 65 -1.15 2.95 -6.01
C GLU A 65 -2.17 3.37 -4.95
N TYR A 66 -1.74 4.13 -3.94
CA TYR A 66 -2.62 4.68 -2.90
C TYR A 66 -3.20 6.04 -3.26
N ASN A 67 -2.69 6.70 -4.31
CA ASN A 67 -3.18 8.01 -4.76
C ASN A 67 -4.45 7.87 -5.63
N ILE A 68 -5.50 7.28 -5.05
CA ILE A 68 -6.82 7.16 -5.69
C ILE A 68 -7.78 8.13 -5.01
N SER A 69 -8.09 9.22 -5.70
CA SER A 69 -8.97 10.28 -5.18
C SER A 69 -10.40 9.82 -4.89
N ASN A 70 -10.94 8.88 -5.67
CA ASN A 70 -12.29 8.36 -5.47
C ASN A 70 -12.37 6.84 -5.65
N THR A 71 -11.98 6.14 -4.60
CA THR A 71 -12.03 4.67 -4.55
C THR A 71 -13.45 4.14 -4.74
N SER A 72 -14.46 4.79 -4.15
CA SER A 72 -15.87 4.38 -4.29
C SER A 72 -16.34 4.40 -5.74
N TRP A 73 -15.99 5.44 -6.49
CA TRP A 73 -16.34 5.56 -7.91
C TRP A 73 -15.62 4.54 -8.78
N ARG A 74 -14.34 4.27 -8.50
CA ARG A 74 -13.58 3.20 -9.16
C ARG A 74 -14.24 1.84 -8.93
N VAL A 75 -14.63 1.54 -7.69
CA VAL A 75 -15.31 0.28 -7.33
C VAL A 75 -16.68 0.19 -8.02
N LEU A 76 -17.46 1.27 -8.04
CA LEU A 76 -18.76 1.29 -8.71
C LEU A 76 -18.62 0.96 -10.21
N LYS A 77 -17.68 1.61 -10.90
CA LYS A 77 -17.41 1.35 -12.32
C LYS A 77 -16.98 -0.09 -12.57
N LEU A 78 -16.14 -0.65 -11.70
CA LEU A 78 -15.73 -2.05 -11.78
C LEU A 78 -16.94 -2.97 -11.64
N ILE A 79 -17.77 -2.79 -10.61
CA ILE A 79 -18.96 -3.63 -10.39
C ILE A 79 -19.89 -3.57 -11.60
N ILE A 80 -20.24 -2.36 -12.06
CA ILE A 80 -21.16 -2.19 -13.20
C ILE A 80 -20.58 -2.82 -14.47
N GLY A 81 -19.30 -2.60 -14.75
CA GLY A 81 -18.66 -3.08 -15.98
C GLY A 81 -18.38 -4.59 -15.99
N THR A 82 -17.97 -5.17 -14.86
CA THR A 82 -17.48 -6.56 -14.83
C THR A 82 -18.52 -7.57 -14.37
N CYS A 83 -19.56 -7.17 -13.62
CA CYS A 83 -20.52 -8.13 -13.04
C CYS A 83 -21.16 -9.04 -14.10
N ARG A 84 -21.64 -8.48 -15.22
CA ARG A 84 -22.23 -9.26 -16.31
C ARG A 84 -21.19 -10.00 -17.16
N LEU A 85 -20.00 -9.43 -17.32
CA LEU A 85 -18.90 -10.05 -18.07
C LEU A 85 -18.32 -11.26 -17.32
N SER A 86 -18.32 -11.22 -15.99
CA SER A 86 -17.80 -12.28 -15.13
C SER A 86 -18.43 -13.63 -15.45
N ASN A 87 -19.76 -13.71 -15.52
CA ASN A 87 -20.46 -14.96 -15.85
C ASN A 87 -20.11 -15.47 -17.26
N LYS A 88 -19.83 -14.55 -18.17
CA LYS A 88 -19.41 -14.86 -19.54
C LYS A 88 -17.99 -15.43 -19.58
N TRP A 89 -17.05 -14.77 -18.91
CA TRP A 89 -15.65 -15.21 -18.82
C TRP A 89 -15.50 -16.56 -18.11
N ASN A 90 -16.33 -16.81 -17.09
CA ASN A 90 -16.34 -18.07 -16.35
C ASN A 90 -17.19 -19.17 -17.02
N GLY A 91 -17.72 -18.93 -18.23
CA GLY A 91 -18.48 -19.92 -19.00
C GLY A 91 -19.84 -20.30 -18.38
N ILE A 92 -20.35 -19.54 -17.43
CA ILE A 92 -21.66 -19.74 -16.79
C ILE A 92 -22.79 -19.43 -17.79
N ILE A 93 -22.55 -18.49 -18.71
CA ILE A 93 -23.46 -18.12 -19.80
C ILE A 93 -22.67 -18.25 -21.11
N SER A 94 -23.21 -19.00 -22.08
CA SER A 94 -22.55 -19.21 -23.37
C SER A 94 -22.51 -17.95 -24.23
N PHE A 95 -21.53 -17.87 -25.14
CA PHE A 95 -21.36 -16.76 -26.09
C PHE A 95 -22.30 -16.87 -27.30
N ASP A 96 -23.30 -17.74 -27.24
CA ASP A 96 -24.12 -18.07 -28.39
C ASP A 96 -25.08 -16.91 -28.69
N LYS A 97 -24.98 -16.41 -29.91
CA LYS A 97 -26.01 -15.59 -30.56
C LYS A 97 -27.05 -16.52 -31.16
#